data_AF-A0A0M8WMW3-F1
#
_entry.id   AF-A0A0M8WMW3-F1
#
_cell.length_a   1.000
_cell.length_b   1.000
_cell.length_c   1.000
_cell.angle_alpha   90.00
_cell.angle_beta   90.00
_cell.angle_gamma   90.00
#
_symmetry.space_group_name_H-M   'P 1'
#
loop_
_entity.id
_entity.type
_entity.pdbx_description
1 polymer ?
#
loop_
_entity_poly.entity_id
_entity_poly.type
_entity_poly.pdbx_seq_one_letter_code
_entity_poly.pdbx_strand_id
1 'polypeptide(L)'
;MGSDSDWPVMEAAAKALDEFEVSYEVDVVSAHRMPREMITYGEQAADRGLKVIIAGAGGAAHLPGMLASVTPLPVIGVPVPLKYLDGMDSLLSIVQMPAGVPVATVSVGGARNAGLLAARILAAHDEDLLHRMRDFQQELNDQATEKGKRLRSKVEGAGSGFGFGK
;
A
#
# COMPACT_ATOMS: atom_id res chain seq x y z
N MET A 1 -5.50 11.31 -0.76
CA MET A 1 -4.30 11.60 0.10
C MET A 1 -4.39 12.99 0.70
N GLY A 2 -3.65 13.29 1.76
CA GLY A 2 -3.80 14.55 2.51
C GLY A 2 -3.20 15.78 1.84
N SER A 3 -2.24 15.58 0.93
CA SER A 3 -1.51 16.60 0.17
C SER A 3 -1.07 16.05 -1.18
N ASP A 4 -0.95 16.90 -2.20
CA ASP A 4 -0.38 16.53 -3.50
C ASP A 4 1.09 16.06 -3.39
N SER A 5 1.82 16.58 -2.42
CA SER A 5 3.18 16.12 -2.05
C SER A 5 3.26 14.65 -1.63
N ASP A 6 2.13 14.01 -1.29
CA ASP A 6 2.08 12.58 -0.98
C ASP A 6 2.05 11.71 -2.25
N TRP A 7 1.71 12.29 -3.41
CA TRP A 7 1.52 11.56 -4.67
C TRP A 7 2.72 10.72 -5.10
N PRO A 8 3.99 11.18 -5.00
CA PRO A 8 5.15 10.36 -5.37
C PRO A 8 5.26 9.04 -4.59
N VAL A 9 4.69 8.97 -3.38
CA VAL A 9 4.55 7.71 -2.63
C VAL A 9 3.30 6.97 -3.08
N MET A 10 2.16 7.66 -3.13
CA MET A 10 0.85 7.06 -3.36
C MET A 10 0.65 6.52 -4.78
N GLU A 11 1.38 7.02 -5.78
CA GLU A 11 1.32 6.53 -7.17
C GLU A 11 1.66 5.03 -7.27
N ALA A 12 2.42 4.48 -6.32
CA ALA A 12 2.73 3.06 -6.30
C ALA A 12 1.50 2.19 -5.95
N ALA A 13 0.51 2.75 -5.24
CA ALA A 13 -0.78 2.08 -5.03
C ALA A 13 -1.57 2.03 -6.34
N ALA A 14 -1.65 3.15 -7.06
CA ALA A 14 -2.31 3.25 -8.37
C ALA A 14 -1.71 2.25 -9.38
N LYS A 15 -0.37 2.23 -9.52
CA LYS A 15 0.34 1.26 -10.37
C LYS A 15 0.05 -0.19 -10.00
N ALA A 16 -0.05 -0.50 -8.70
CA ALA A 16 -0.42 -1.84 -8.26
C ALA A 16 -1.89 -2.18 -8.58
N LEU A 17 -2.79 -1.21 -8.60
CA LEU A 17 -4.18 -1.45 -9.03
C LEU A 17 -4.27 -1.60 -10.55
N ASP A 18 -3.48 -0.84 -11.33
CA ASP A 18 -3.35 -0.99 -12.78
C ASP A 18 -2.86 -2.38 -13.17
N GLU A 19 -1.83 -2.91 -12.48
CA GLU A 19 -1.32 -4.29 -12.66
C GLU A 19 -2.43 -5.36 -12.54
N PHE A 20 -3.48 -5.06 -11.77
CA PHE A 20 -4.60 -5.95 -11.48
C PHE A 20 -5.90 -5.52 -12.18
N GLU A 21 -5.82 -4.52 -13.06
CA GLU A 21 -6.94 -3.89 -13.77
C GLU A 21 -8.11 -3.52 -12.85
N VAL A 22 -7.80 -3.09 -11.62
CA VAL A 22 -8.78 -2.60 -10.66
C VAL A 22 -8.97 -1.11 -10.91
N SER A 23 -10.20 -0.71 -11.27
CA SER A 23 -10.53 0.70 -11.44
C SER A 23 -10.45 1.46 -10.11
N TYR A 24 -9.93 2.68 -10.16
CA TYR A 24 -9.78 3.54 -8.98
C TYR A 24 -9.99 5.01 -9.31
N GLU A 25 -10.23 5.81 -8.27
CA GLU A 25 -10.18 7.27 -8.30
C GLU A 25 -9.03 7.78 -7.42
N VAL A 26 -8.49 8.96 -7.75
CA VAL A 26 -7.42 9.62 -6.98
C VAL A 26 -7.82 11.05 -6.72
N ASP A 27 -7.71 11.49 -5.46
CA ASP A 27 -7.96 12.88 -5.08
C ASP A 27 -7.14 13.31 -3.86
N VAL A 28 -7.03 14.63 -3.67
CA VAL A 28 -6.49 15.29 -2.49
C VAL A 28 -7.63 15.63 -1.54
N VAL A 29 -7.66 14.94 -0.40
CA VAL A 29 -8.66 15.08 0.65
C VAL A 29 -7.92 15.24 1.97
N SER A 30 -7.90 16.46 2.52
CA SER A 30 -7.13 16.78 3.72
C SER A 30 -8.00 16.75 4.97
N ALA A 31 -7.73 15.84 5.90
CA ALA A 31 -8.45 15.78 7.19
C ALA A 31 -8.33 17.08 8.01
N HIS A 32 -7.22 17.79 7.89
CA HIS A 32 -6.98 19.01 8.67
C HIS A 32 -7.46 20.29 7.97
N ARG A 33 -7.45 20.31 6.62
CA ARG A 33 -7.72 21.53 5.82
C ARG A 33 -9.07 21.50 5.11
N MET A 34 -9.61 20.31 4.86
CA MET A 34 -10.87 20.06 4.15
C MET A 34 -11.73 19.03 4.94
N PRO A 35 -12.01 19.26 6.24
CA PRO A 35 -12.65 18.26 7.08
C PRO A 35 -14.08 17.91 6.63
N ARG A 36 -14.84 18.86 6.07
CA ARG A 36 -16.22 18.61 5.63
C ARG A 36 -16.26 17.77 4.36
N GLU A 37 -15.37 18.07 3.43
CA GLU A 37 -15.18 17.34 2.18
C GLU A 37 -14.68 15.93 2.47
N MET A 38 -13.77 15.77 3.42
CA MET A 38 -13.28 14.47 3.88
C MET A 38 -14.39 13.62 4.50
N ILE A 39 -15.24 14.21 5.37
CA ILE A 39 -16.42 13.53 5.91
C ILE A 39 -17.36 13.12 4.77
N THR A 40 -17.71 14.07 3.89
CA THR A 40 -18.60 13.83 2.75
C THR A 40 -18.08 12.71 1.84
N TYR A 41 -16.77 12.71 1.55
CA TYR A 41 -16.13 11.69 0.74
C TYR A 41 -16.29 10.29 1.35
N GLY A 42 -16.05 10.16 2.66
CA GLY A 42 -16.14 8.89 3.39
C GLY A 42 -17.57 8.39 3.54
N GLU A 43 -18.51 9.25 3.91
CA GLU A 43 -19.94 8.91 4.06
C GLU A 43 -20.55 8.42 2.74
N GLN A 44 -20.21 9.07 1.62
CA GLN A 44 -20.76 8.74 0.30
C GLN A 44 -19.99 7.64 -0.44
N ALA A 45 -18.83 7.20 0.07
CA ALA A 45 -17.95 6.28 -0.65
C ALA A 45 -18.66 4.97 -1.06
N ALA A 46 -19.39 4.36 -0.14
CA ALA A 46 -20.11 3.11 -0.38
C ALA A 46 -21.24 3.29 -1.42
N ASP A 47 -22.00 4.38 -1.31
CA ASP A 47 -23.11 4.70 -2.22
C ASP A 47 -22.63 4.98 -3.65
N ARG A 48 -21.42 5.51 -3.80
CA ARG A 48 -20.73 5.69 -5.10
C ARG A 48 -20.19 4.39 -5.68
N GLY A 49 -20.28 3.27 -4.96
CA GLY A 49 -19.82 1.96 -5.40
C GLY A 49 -18.37 1.62 -5.06
N LEU A 50 -17.66 2.48 -4.32
CA LEU A 50 -16.32 2.15 -3.83
C LEU A 50 -16.37 0.94 -2.89
N LYS A 51 -15.30 0.15 -2.92
CA LYS A 51 -15.19 -1.11 -2.15
C LYS A 51 -14.08 -1.09 -1.11
N VAL A 52 -13.03 -0.32 -1.35
CA VAL A 52 -11.87 -0.14 -0.46
C VAL A 52 -11.38 1.29 -0.61
N ILE A 53 -10.95 1.91 0.48
CA ILE A 53 -10.30 3.22 0.47
C ILE A 53 -8.84 3.05 0.85
N ILE A 54 -7.93 3.61 0.04
CA ILE A 54 -6.51 3.72 0.38
C ILE A 54 -6.20 5.17 0.74
N ALA A 55 -5.77 5.42 1.97
CA ALA A 55 -5.51 6.74 2.50
C ALA A 55 -4.04 6.91 2.88
N GLY A 56 -3.35 7.84 2.22
CA GLY A 56 -1.98 8.26 2.56
C GLY A 56 -1.95 9.58 3.32
N ALA A 57 -1.18 9.64 4.40
CA ALA A 57 -0.89 10.86 5.15
C ALA A 57 0.44 10.75 5.93
N GLY A 58 1.08 11.90 6.18
CA GLY A 58 2.35 11.99 6.92
C GLY A 58 2.24 12.82 8.22
N GLY A 59 3.16 12.60 9.16
CA GLY A 59 3.25 13.32 10.43
C GLY A 59 2.13 12.92 11.39
N ALA A 60 1.33 13.89 11.84
CA ALA A 60 0.07 13.65 12.54
C ALA A 60 -1.00 13.14 11.56
N ALA A 61 -0.82 11.90 11.11
CA ALA A 61 -1.47 11.34 9.93
C ALA A 61 -2.92 10.86 10.17
N HIS A 62 -3.84 11.80 10.37
CA HIS A 62 -5.22 11.50 10.79
C HIS A 62 -6.16 11.04 9.66
N LEU A 63 -5.81 11.23 8.39
CA LEU A 63 -6.72 10.95 7.26
C LEU A 63 -7.26 9.52 7.25
N PRO A 64 -6.44 8.45 7.41
CA PRO A 64 -6.97 7.08 7.37
C PRO A 64 -7.96 6.79 8.50
N GLY A 65 -7.64 7.19 9.73
CA GLY A 65 -8.51 6.99 10.89
C GLY A 65 -9.81 7.78 10.81
N MET A 66 -9.76 9.01 10.29
CA MET A 66 -10.95 9.84 10.10
C MET A 66 -11.86 9.33 8.97
N LEU A 67 -11.31 8.79 7.88
CA LEU A 67 -12.13 8.15 6.86
C LEU A 67 -12.77 6.87 7.40
N ALA A 68 -12.03 6.07 8.17
CA ALA A 68 -12.54 4.84 8.79
C ALA A 68 -13.67 5.10 9.80
N SER A 69 -13.72 6.27 10.44
CA SER A 69 -14.76 6.61 11.40
C SER A 69 -16.09 7.02 10.76
N VAL A 70 -16.10 7.35 9.46
CA VAL A 70 -17.29 7.86 8.76
C VAL A 70 -17.76 6.96 7.60
N THR A 71 -17.09 5.83 7.37
CA THR A 71 -17.43 4.91 6.27
C THR A 71 -17.50 3.47 6.76
N PRO A 72 -18.43 2.64 6.23
CA PRO A 72 -18.46 1.21 6.54
C PRO A 72 -17.43 0.41 5.73
N LEU A 73 -16.77 1.03 4.75
CA LEU A 73 -15.79 0.37 3.89
C LEU A 73 -14.46 0.11 4.60
N PRO A 74 -13.71 -0.93 4.20
CA PRO A 74 -12.35 -1.11 4.68
C PRO A 74 -11.46 0.07 4.24
N VAL A 75 -10.72 0.63 5.21
CA VAL A 75 -9.73 1.68 4.98
C VAL A 75 -8.32 1.14 5.21
N ILE A 76 -7.48 1.28 4.19
CA ILE A 76 -6.06 0.94 4.23
C ILE A 76 -5.26 2.22 4.45
N GLY A 77 -4.46 2.26 5.52
CA GLY A 77 -3.63 3.40 5.87
C GLY A 77 -2.19 3.24 5.37
N VAL A 78 -1.69 4.22 4.63
CA VAL A 78 -0.29 4.31 4.20
C VAL A 78 0.41 5.41 4.99
N PRO A 79 1.33 5.07 5.91
CA PRO A 79 2.15 6.06 6.59
C PRO A 79 3.14 6.68 5.60
N VAL A 80 2.96 7.95 5.25
CA VAL A 80 3.87 8.67 4.36
C VAL A 80 5.03 9.22 5.20
N PRO A 81 6.30 8.91 4.88
CA PRO A 81 7.43 9.46 5.62
C PRO A 81 7.58 10.95 5.32
N LEU A 82 7.83 11.74 6.35
CA LEU A 82 8.20 13.15 6.24
C LEU A 82 9.72 13.30 6.45
N LYS A 83 10.19 14.56 6.45
CA LYS A 83 11.62 14.89 6.63
C LYS A 83 12.22 14.35 7.93
N TYR A 84 11.43 14.26 8.99
CA TYR A 84 11.87 13.85 10.31
C TYR A 84 11.15 12.58 10.74
N LEU A 85 11.75 11.84 11.67
CA LEU A 85 11.21 10.63 12.31
C LEU A 85 10.98 9.43 11.38
N ASP A 86 11.44 9.50 10.12
CA ASP A 86 11.38 8.42 9.12
C ASP A 86 9.97 7.78 8.99
N GLY A 87 8.92 8.57 9.23
CA GLY A 87 7.53 8.13 9.18
C GLY A 87 7.04 7.32 10.39
N MET A 88 7.82 7.25 11.49
CA MET A 88 7.38 6.63 12.74
C MET A 88 6.17 7.36 13.35
N ASP A 89 6.17 8.69 13.27
CA ASP A 89 5.04 9.54 13.65
C ASP A 89 3.80 9.24 12.81
N SER A 90 3.95 9.14 11.49
CA SER A 90 2.89 8.72 10.56
C SER A 90 2.38 7.33 10.91
N LEU A 91 3.28 6.38 11.18
CA LEU A 91 2.94 4.99 11.46
C LEU A 91 2.10 4.88 12.72
N LEU A 92 2.56 5.45 13.83
CA LEU A 92 1.86 5.39 15.11
C LEU A 92 0.53 6.17 15.08
N SER A 93 0.46 7.26 14.32
CA SER A 93 -0.78 8.02 14.13
C SER A 93 -1.87 7.22 13.39
N ILE A 94 -1.48 6.25 12.56
CA ILE A 94 -2.41 5.46 11.74
C ILE A 94 -2.72 4.11 12.38
N VAL A 95 -1.72 3.39 12.90
CA VAL A 95 -1.89 1.99 13.35
C VAL A 95 -2.52 1.86 14.73
N GLN A 96 -2.36 2.85 15.61
CA GLN A 96 -2.82 2.79 17.00
C GLN A 96 -4.28 3.21 17.18
N MET A 97 -5.16 2.83 16.23
CA MET A 97 -6.59 3.11 16.34
C MET A 97 -7.18 2.39 17.57
N PRO A 98 -8.07 3.04 18.34
CA PRO A 98 -8.76 2.41 19.44
C PRO A 98 -9.75 1.34 18.93
N ALA A 99 -10.21 0.47 19.85
CA ALA A 99 -11.22 -0.53 19.54
C ALA A 99 -12.51 0.11 18.97
N GLY A 100 -13.02 -0.44 17.87
CA GLY A 100 -14.26 -0.03 17.21
C GLY A 100 -14.08 0.61 15.83
N VAL A 101 -12.92 1.22 15.53
CA VAL A 101 -12.67 1.90 14.24
C VAL A 101 -11.34 1.42 13.65
N PRO A 102 -11.31 0.27 12.97
CA PRO A 102 -10.05 -0.32 12.48
C PRO A 102 -9.52 0.39 11.24
N VAL A 103 -8.20 0.43 11.11
CA VAL A 103 -7.49 0.78 9.87
C VAL A 103 -6.50 -0.33 9.54
N ALA A 104 -6.49 -0.80 8.30
CA ALA A 104 -5.51 -1.77 7.82
C ALA A 104 -4.21 -1.06 7.44
N THR A 105 -3.29 -0.93 8.39
CA THR A 105 -2.05 -0.17 8.17
C THR A 105 -0.97 -1.00 7.50
N VAL A 106 -0.39 -0.48 6.41
CA VAL A 106 0.79 -1.07 5.74
C VAL A 106 2.10 -0.44 6.24
N SER A 107 3.24 -0.90 5.73
CA SER A 107 4.56 -0.33 6.07
C SER A 107 4.64 1.16 5.72
N VAL A 108 5.56 1.88 6.36
CA VAL A 108 5.90 3.26 5.98
C VAL A 108 6.30 3.30 4.51
N GLY A 109 5.74 4.25 3.74
CA GLY A 109 5.90 4.37 2.29
C GLY A 109 5.33 3.20 1.49
N GLY A 110 4.61 2.26 2.12
CA GLY A 110 4.16 0.99 1.56
C GLY A 110 2.96 1.09 0.61
N ALA A 111 2.82 2.15 -0.17
CA ALA A 111 1.68 2.38 -1.05
C ALA A 111 1.45 1.23 -2.04
N ARG A 112 2.51 0.64 -2.61
CA ARG A 112 2.38 -0.56 -3.47
C ARG A 112 1.67 -1.71 -2.74
N ASN A 113 2.06 -1.95 -1.48
CA ASN A 113 1.40 -2.98 -0.67
C ASN A 113 -0.04 -2.62 -0.31
N ALA A 114 -0.39 -1.33 -0.22
CA ALA A 114 -1.77 -0.92 -0.06
C ALA A 114 -2.63 -1.24 -1.28
N GLY A 115 -2.11 -1.01 -2.49
CA GLY A 115 -2.77 -1.44 -3.74
C GLY A 115 -2.95 -2.96 -3.81
N LEU A 116 -1.89 -3.72 -3.51
CA LEU A 116 -1.96 -5.19 -3.45
C LEU A 116 -2.93 -5.70 -2.37
N LEU A 117 -2.98 -5.05 -1.20
CA LEU A 117 -3.91 -5.42 -0.14
C LEU A 117 -5.36 -5.12 -0.55
N ALA A 118 -5.62 -3.99 -1.21
CA ALA A 118 -6.93 -3.70 -1.78
C ALA A 118 -7.32 -4.76 -2.83
N ALA A 119 -6.42 -5.12 -3.74
CA ALA A 119 -6.67 -6.20 -4.71
C ALA A 119 -6.98 -7.54 -4.01
N ARG A 120 -6.29 -7.88 -2.92
CA ARG A 120 -6.61 -9.09 -2.13
C ARG A 120 -7.98 -9.02 -1.44
N ILE A 121 -8.37 -7.86 -0.91
CA ILE A 121 -9.69 -7.67 -0.31
C ILE A 121 -10.78 -7.90 -1.35
N LEU A 122 -10.61 -7.34 -2.56
CA LEU A 122 -11.56 -7.51 -3.66
C LEU A 122 -11.59 -8.95 -4.18
N ALA A 123 -10.42 -9.57 -4.34
CA ALA A 123 -10.26 -10.95 -4.81
C ALA A 123 -10.94 -11.99 -3.89
N ALA A 124 -11.22 -11.64 -2.63
CA ALA A 124 -11.97 -12.53 -1.74
C ALA A 124 -13.39 -12.86 -2.27
N HIS A 125 -13.91 -12.04 -3.18
CA HIS A 125 -15.23 -12.19 -3.79
C HIS A 125 -15.21 -12.06 -5.34
N ASP A 126 -14.04 -12.09 -5.96
CA ASP A 126 -13.84 -11.96 -7.41
C ASP A 126 -12.86 -13.05 -7.88
N GLU A 127 -13.37 -14.07 -8.57
CA GLU A 127 -12.59 -15.24 -8.99
C GLU A 127 -11.51 -14.87 -10.01
N ASP A 128 -11.80 -13.96 -10.94
CA ASP A 128 -10.83 -13.53 -11.96
C ASP A 128 -9.68 -12.75 -11.32
N LEU A 129 -9.99 -11.87 -10.37
CA LEU A 129 -8.98 -11.14 -9.61
C LEU A 129 -8.18 -12.06 -8.69
N LEU A 130 -8.81 -13.09 -8.12
CA LEU A 130 -8.13 -14.12 -7.33
C LEU A 130 -7.13 -14.92 -8.18
N HIS A 131 -7.49 -15.24 -9.42
CA HIS A 131 -6.58 -15.89 -10.37
C HIS A 131 -5.37 -15.01 -10.68
N ARG A 132 -5.58 -13.73 -11.01
CA ARG A 132 -4.48 -12.76 -11.22
C ARG A 132 -3.55 -12.64 -10.01
N MET A 133 -4.10 -12.69 -8.79
CA MET A 133 -3.29 -12.67 -7.56
C MET A 133 -2.43 -13.93 -7.40
N ARG A 134 -2.95 -15.11 -7.78
CA ARG A 134 -2.17 -16.36 -7.75
C ARG A 134 -1.03 -16.32 -8.76
N ASP A 135 -1.30 -15.84 -9.97
CA ASP A 135 -0.29 -15.71 -11.02
C ASP A 135 0.82 -14.73 -10.58
N PHE A 136 0.44 -13.56 -10.05
CA PHE A 136 1.38 -12.60 -9.48
C PHE A 136 2.26 -13.23 -8.37
N GLN A 137 1.68 -14.03 -7.47
CA GLN A 137 2.45 -14.72 -6.42
C GLN A 137 3.42 -15.76 -7.00
N GLN A 138 3.01 -16.48 -8.05
CA GLN A 138 3.87 -17.43 -8.74
C GLN A 138 5.04 -16.72 -9.43
N GLU A 139 4.79 -15.61 -10.11
CA GLU A 139 5.84 -14.79 -10.75
C GLU A 139 6.86 -14.26 -9.72
N LEU A 140 6.40 -13.80 -8.56
CA LEU A 140 7.30 -13.38 -7.48
C LEU A 140 8.22 -14.52 -7.01
N ASN A 141 7.67 -15.73 -6.89
CA ASN A 141 8.45 -16.91 -6.52
C ASN A 141 9.49 -17.26 -7.60
N ASP A 142 9.10 -17.21 -8.88
CA ASP A 142 9.99 -17.49 -10.00
C ASP A 142 11.13 -16.47 -10.08
N GLN A 143 10.82 -15.18 -9.91
CA GLN A 143 11.81 -14.10 -9.86
C GLN A 143 12.79 -14.29 -8.69
N ALA A 144 12.31 -14.65 -7.50
CA ALA A 144 13.15 -14.90 -6.33
C ALA A 144 14.05 -16.13 -6.54
N THR A 145 13.50 -17.20 -7.09
CA THR A 145 14.23 -18.44 -7.42
C THR A 145 15.35 -18.16 -8.42
N GLU A 146 15.06 -17.40 -9.47
CA GLU A 146 16.03 -17.03 -10.50
C GLU A 146 17.15 -16.12 -9.95
N LYS A 147 16.79 -15.11 -9.13
CA LYS A 147 17.79 -14.30 -8.41
C LYS A 147 18.70 -15.17 -7.53
N GLY A 148 18.12 -16.15 -6.84
CA GLY A 148 18.86 -17.12 -6.03
C GLY A 148 19.83 -17.99 -6.84
N LYS A 149 19.41 -18.47 -8.03
CA LYS A 149 20.28 -19.21 -8.96
C LYS A 149 21.46 -18.35 -9.41
N ARG A 150 21.20 -17.12 -9.86
CA ARG A 150 22.23 -16.17 -10.30
C ARG A 150 23.25 -15.87 -9.21
N LEU A 151 22.81 -15.71 -7.97
CA LEU A 151 23.71 -15.48 -6.84
C LEU A 151 24.64 -16.69 -6.60
N ARG A 152 24.10 -17.91 -6.59
CA ARG A 152 24.91 -19.13 -6.41
C ARG A 152 25.94 -19.30 -7.51
N SER A 153 25.56 -19.14 -8.77
CA SER A 153 26.50 -19.23 -9.90
C SER A 153 27.64 -18.20 -9.83
N LYS A 154 27.35 -16.97 -9.35
CA LYS A 154 28.40 -15.95 -9.13
C LYS A 154 29.40 -16.35 -8.04
N VAL A 155 28.93 -16.97 -6.95
CA VAL A 155 29.79 -17.41 -5.85
C VAL A 155 30.66 -18.60 -6.28
N GLU A 156 30.09 -19.58 -6.98
CA GLU A 156 30.81 -20.74 -7.49
C GLU A 156 31.89 -20.34 -8.52
N GLY A 157 31.57 -19.40 -9.42
CA GLY A 157 32.53 -18.88 -10.41
C GLY A 157 33.64 -17.99 -9.82
N ALA A 158 33.43 -17.39 -8.65
CA ALA A 158 34.48 -16.65 -7.93
C ALA A 158 35.44 -17.57 -7.16
N GLY A 159 35.00 -18.79 -6.80
CA GLY A 159 35.80 -19.78 -6.09
C GLY A 159 36.90 -20.45 -6.92
N SER A 160 36.83 -20.39 -8.26
CA SER A 160 37.84 -20.99 -9.15
C SER A 160 39.04 -20.09 -9.47
N GLY A 161 39.08 -18.86 -8.93
CA GLY A 161 40.15 -17.87 -9.22
C GLY A 161 41.32 -17.81 -8.22
N PHE A 162 41.20 -18.43 -7.04
CA PHE A 162 42.29 -18.48 -6.04
C PHE A 162 43.14 -19.75 -6.22
N GLY A 163 43.79 -19.86 -7.38
CA GLY A 163 44.90 -20.79 -7.57
C GLY A 163 46.15 -20.24 -6.90
N PHE A 164 46.60 -20.85 -5.80
CA PHE A 164 47.93 -20.62 -5.24
C PHE A 164 48.98 -20.96 -6.32
N GLY A 165 49.57 -19.95 -6.91
CA GLY A 165 50.79 -20.09 -7.71
C GLY A 165 51.93 -20.58 -6.81
N LYS A 166 52.49 -21.73 -7.19
CA LYS A 166 53.78 -22.24 -6.69
C LYS A 166 54.93 -21.36 -7.15
#